data_AF-A0A317E4E4-F1
#
_entry.id   AF-A0A317E4E4-F1
#
_cell.length_a   1.000
_cell.length_b   1.000
_cell.length_c   1.000
_cell.angle_alpha   90.00
_cell.angle_beta   90.00
_cell.angle_gamma   90.00
#
_symmetry.space_group_name_H-M   'P 1'
#
loop_
_entity.id
_entity.type
_entity.pdbx_description
1 polymer ?
#
loop_
_entity_poly.entity_id
_entity_poly.type
_entity_poly.pdbx_seq_one_letter_code
_entity_poly.pdbx_strand_id
1 'polypeptide(L)' 'MSQDIYPVPAGFAAQAKVDAAGYAAGYRRSVEDPASFWAEAGKRLDWISPYSPGAVKDVSFGPGDVHIRWFHDGTL' A
#
# COMPACT_ATOMS: atom_id res chain seq x y z
N MET A 1 26.87 17.99 -0.44
CA MET A 1 26.60 16.70 -1.12
C MET A 1 25.77 17.00 -2.35
N SER A 2 26.37 17.16 -3.53
CA SER A 2 25.60 17.13 -4.77
C SER A 2 25.09 15.70 -4.93
N GLN A 3 23.79 15.51 -4.96
CA GLN A 3 23.21 14.19 -5.24
C GLN A 3 23.16 14.05 -6.76
N ASP A 4 23.98 13.15 -7.30
CA ASP A 4 23.89 12.81 -8.71
C ASP A 4 22.55 12.08 -8.95
N ILE A 5 21.70 12.67 -9.78
CA ILE A 5 20.42 12.08 -10.16
C ILE A 5 20.65 11.20 -11.39
N TYR A 6 20.46 9.90 -11.24
CA TYR A 6 20.55 8.94 -12.33
C TYR A 6 19.18 8.73 -12.97
N PRO A 7 19.01 9.02 -14.27
CA PRO A 7 17.74 8.80 -14.95
C PRO A 7 17.42 7.31 -15.06
N VAL A 8 16.13 6.99 -15.10
CA VAL A 8 15.66 5.61 -15.30
C VAL A 8 16.05 5.16 -16.71
N PRO A 9 16.76 4.02 -16.87
CA PRO A 9 17.11 3.51 -18.20
C PRO A 9 15.87 3.17 -19.03
N ALA A 10 15.87 3.54 -20.32
CA ALA A 10 14.70 3.37 -21.20
C ALA A 10 14.22 1.91 -21.30
N GLY A 11 15.15 0.95 -21.32
CA GLY A 11 14.82 -0.48 -21.35
C GLY A 11 14.04 -0.95 -20.11
N PHE A 12 14.37 -0.41 -18.94
CA PHE A 12 13.62 -0.67 -17.71
C PHE A 12 12.26 0.04 -17.71
N ALA A 13 12.24 1.33 -18.11
CA ALA A 13 11.01 2.11 -18.17
C ALA A 13 9.93 1.46 -19.04
N ALA A 14 10.31 0.81 -20.15
CA ALA A 14 9.40 0.11 -21.03
C ALA A 14 8.73 -1.15 -20.43
N GLN A 15 9.32 -1.73 -19.38
CA GLN A 15 8.85 -2.98 -18.76
C GLN A 15 8.31 -2.77 -17.34
N ALA A 16 8.51 -1.59 -16.77
CA ALA A 16 8.08 -1.25 -15.43
C ALA A 16 6.56 -1.37 -15.28
N LYS A 17 6.11 -1.89 -14.14
CA LYS A 17 4.68 -2.04 -13.82
C LYS A 17 4.03 -0.74 -13.36
N VAL A 18 4.84 0.26 -13.04
CA VAL A 18 4.42 1.58 -12.61
C VAL A 18 5.45 2.59 -13.09
N ASP A 19 4.99 3.73 -13.59
CA ASP A 19 5.82 4.87 -13.93
C ASP A 19 5.78 5.92 -12.80
N ALA A 20 6.44 7.06 -13.00
CA ALA A 20 6.49 8.13 -11.99
C ALA A 20 5.10 8.68 -11.64
N ALA A 21 4.23 8.84 -12.64
CA ALA A 21 2.87 9.36 -12.44
C ALA A 21 1.99 8.34 -11.69
N GLY A 22 2.06 7.07 -12.08
CA GLY A 22 1.37 5.97 -11.42
C GLY A 22 1.82 5.79 -9.98
N TYR A 23 3.12 5.92 -9.70
CA TYR A 23 3.65 5.89 -8.34
C TYR A 23 3.09 7.06 -7.51
N ALA A 24 3.17 8.29 -8.02
CA ALA A 24 2.69 9.46 -7.30
C ALA A 24 1.18 9.38 -6.99
N ALA A 25 0.39 8.91 -7.96
CA ALA A 25 -1.05 8.71 -7.77
C ALA A 25 -1.36 7.60 -6.76
N GLY A 26 -0.68 6.45 -6.86
CA GLY A 26 -0.85 5.32 -5.95
C GLY A 26 -0.43 5.66 -4.52
N TYR A 27 0.71 6.33 -4.36
CA TYR A 27 1.19 6.78 -3.06
C TYR A 27 0.21 7.75 -2.40
N ARG A 28 -0.24 8.78 -3.12
CA ARG A 28 -1.23 9.73 -2.61
C ARG A 28 -2.47 9.00 -2.11
N ARG A 29 -3.04 8.09 -2.92
CA ARG A 29 -4.22 7.32 -2.54
C ARG A 29 -3.96 6.41 -1.33
N SER A 30 -2.78 5.77 -1.22
CA SER A 30 -2.44 4.91 -0.09
C SER A 30 -2.36 5.63 1.26
N VAL A 31 -2.14 6.95 1.23
CA VAL A 31 -2.04 7.80 2.42
C VAL A 31 -3.36 8.49 2.73
N GLU A 32 -4.02 9.05 1.71
CA GLU A 32 -5.29 9.79 1.86
C GLU A 32 -6.50 8.87 2.09
N ASP A 33 -6.52 7.71 1.43
CA ASP A 33 -7.57 6.69 1.57
C ASP A 33 -6.95 5.29 1.72
N PRO A 34 -6.31 5.03 2.87
CA PRO A 34 -5.57 3.80 3.10
C PRO A 34 -6.49 2.57 3.10
N ALA A 35 -7.69 2.68 3.66
CA ALA A 35 -8.62 1.55 3.76
C ALA A 35 -9.01 1.05 2.37
N SER A 36 -9.43 1.93 1.45
CA SER A 36 -9.82 1.52 0.11
C SER A 36 -8.63 1.05 -0.72
N PHE A 37 -7.49 1.75 -0.64
CA PHE A 37 -6.29 1.37 -1.39
C PHE A 37 -5.78 -0.02 -0.99
N TRP A 38 -5.65 -0.26 0.32
CA TRP A 38 -5.14 -1.53 0.82
C TRP A 38 -6.17 -2.66 0.72
N ALA A 39 -7.47 -2.37 0.71
CA ALA A 39 -8.51 -3.36 0.39
C ALA A 39 -8.40 -3.88 -1.05
N GLU A 40 -8.02 -3.02 -2.00
CA GLU A 40 -7.78 -3.46 -3.38
C GLU A 40 -6.46 -4.23 -3.49
N ALA A 41 -5.40 -3.74 -2.85
CA ALA A 41 -4.10 -4.40 -2.87
C ALA A 41 -4.12 -5.78 -2.19
N GLY A 42 -4.87 -5.94 -1.10
CA GLY A 42 -4.98 -7.19 -0.33
C GLY A 42 -5.65 -8.33 -1.10
N LYS A 43 -6.42 -8.03 -2.17
CA LYS A 43 -7.03 -9.04 -3.07
C LYS A 43 -6.01 -9.76 -3.95
N ARG A 44 -4.74 -9.37 -3.92
CA ARG A 44 -3.65 -10.07 -4.61
C ARG A 44 -3.25 -11.37 -3.92
N LEU A 45 -3.67 -11.56 -2.68
CA LEU A 45 -3.45 -12.78 -1.90
C LEU A 45 -4.70 -13.65 -1.96
N ASP A 46 -4.50 -14.97 -1.90
CA ASP A 46 -5.58 -15.91 -1.72
C ASP A 46 -5.93 -15.99 -0.23
N TRP A 47 -7.19 -15.77 0.10
CA TRP A 47 -7.69 -15.80 1.47
C TRP A 47 -8.55 -17.04 1.67
N ILE A 48 -8.31 -17.77 2.75
CA ILE A 48 -9.19 -18.85 3.23
C ILE A 48 -10.49 -18.24 3.74
N SER A 49 -10.40 -17.15 4.51
CA SER A 49 -11.55 -16.34 4.94
C SER A 49 -11.28 -14.88 4.59
N PRO A 50 -12.11 -14.24 3.73
CA PRO A 50 -11.94 -12.84 3.37
C PRO A 50 -12.11 -11.92 4.58
N TYR A 51 -11.30 -10.85 4.64
CA TYR A 51 -11.44 -9.80 5.64
C TYR A 51 -12.62 -8.86 5.35
N SER A 52 -13.18 -8.25 6.39
CA SER A 52 -14.22 -7.23 6.25
C SER A 52 -13.63 -5.87 5.83
N PRO A 53 -14.38 -4.99 5.14
CA PRO A 53 -13.89 -3.65 4.77
C PRO A 53 -13.37 -2.82 5.95
N GLY A 54 -13.99 -2.97 7.14
CA GLY A 54 -13.58 -2.27 8.35
C GLY A 54 -12.32 -2.84 9.03
N ALA A 55 -11.89 -4.05 8.66
CA ALA A 55 -10.75 -4.73 9.27
C ALA A 55 -9.44 -4.52 8.50
N VAL A 56 -9.47 -3.80 7.37
CA VAL A 56 -8.31 -3.57 6.50
C VAL A 56 -7.19 -2.88 7.27
N LYS A 57 -7.51 -1.80 8.01
CA LYS A 57 -6.54 -1.03 8.80
C LYS A 57 -7.17 -0.56 10.09
N ASP A 58 -6.61 -1.00 11.21
CA ASP A 58 -6.95 -0.54 12.55
C ASP A 58 -5.63 -0.33 13.32
N VAL A 59 -5.16 0.92 13.34
CA VAL A 59 -3.82 1.27 13.83
C VAL A 59 -3.90 2.52 14.69
N SER A 60 -3.41 2.41 15.91
CA SER A 60 -3.19 3.54 16.81
C SER A 60 -1.76 3.52 17.31
N PHE A 61 -1.09 4.67 17.20
CA PHE A 61 0.21 4.93 17.81
C PHE A 61 0.08 5.78 19.09
N GLY A 62 -1.15 5.99 19.57
CA GLY A 62 -1.44 6.85 20.71
C GLY A 62 -1.06 6.21 22.05
N PRO A 63 -0.59 6.99 23.02
CA PRO A 63 -0.30 6.48 24.36
C PRO A 63 -1.58 5.91 25.01
N GLY A 64 -1.49 4.74 25.63
CA GLY A 64 -2.61 4.07 26.30
C GLY A 64 -3.43 3.14 25.41
N ASP A 65 -3.32 3.25 24.08
CA ASP A 65 -3.94 2.34 23.12
C ASP A 65 -3.02 2.21 21.89
N VAL A 66 -1.85 1.60 22.09
CA VAL A 66 -0.92 1.32 20.99
C VAL A 66 -1.25 -0.04 20.40
N HIS A 67 -1.72 -0.07 19.17
CA HIS A 67 -1.99 -1.30 18.45
C HIS A 67 -1.80 -1.13 16.95
N ILE A 68 -1.43 -2.21 16.27
CA ILE A 68 -1.25 -2.24 14.81
C ILE A 68 -1.93 -3.51 14.31
N ARG A 69 -3.07 -3.36 13.63
CA ARG A 69 -3.86 -4.47 13.08
C ARG A 69 -4.18 -4.19 11.62
N TRP A 70 -3.94 -5.18 10.77
CA TRP A 70 -4.21 -5.14 9.33
C TRP A 70 -4.92 -6.42 8.93
N PHE A 71 -5.97 -6.29 8.12
CA PHE A 71 -6.81 -7.41 7.64
C PHE A 71 -7.21 -8.38 8.75
N HIS A 72 -7.49 -7.85 9.94
CA HIS A 72 -7.30 -8.60 11.20
C HIS A 72 -8.40 -9.65 11.48
N ASP A 73 -9.45 -9.69 10.68
CA ASP A 73 -10.52 -10.70 10.73
C ASP A 73 -10.44 -11.73 9.60
N GLY A 74 -9.49 -11.56 8.66
CA GLY A 74 -9.25 -12.51 7.57
C GLY A 74 -8.25 -13.60 7.92
N THR A 75 -8.25 -14.68 7.15
CA THR A 75 -7.25 -15.76 7.22
C THR A 75 -6.76 -16.13 5.82
N LEU A 76 -5.48 -16.45 5.70
CA LEU A 76 -4.77 -16.78 4.46
C LEU A 76 -3.80 -17.94 4.67
#